data_AF-A0A4S1E9T7-F1
#
_entry.id   AF-A0A4S1E9T7-F1
#
_cell.length_a   1.000
_cell.length_b   1.000
_cell.length_c   1.000
_cell.angle_alpha   90.00
_cell.angle_beta   90.00
_cell.angle_gamma   90.00
#
_symmetry.space_group_name_H-M   'P 1'
#
loop_
_entity.id
_entity.type
_entity.pdbx_description
1 polymer ?
#
loop_
_entity_poly.entity_id
_entity_poly.type
_entity_poly.pdbx_seq_one_letter_code
_entity_poly.pdbx_strand_id
1 'polypeptide(L)'
;MTVAVPIDVRVYRFKPDNLDPVTVYVEQYAETASRIIIHCWDKAWAAFWGSHDDKGLEHFILNAHADYLLGYLLQGWEHRLLKQYVKHESIYLRRIIEAVKAEFAKHPPESVNLTKSSDQQV
;
A
#
# COMPACT_ATOMS: atom_id res chain seq x y z
N MET A 1 0.81 6.82 30.07
CA MET A 1 0.14 5.59 29.63
C MET A 1 -0.03 5.69 28.12
N THR A 2 0.70 4.90 27.34
CA THR A 2 0.58 4.93 25.87
C THR A 2 -0.66 4.13 25.50
N VAL A 3 -1.74 4.82 25.12
CA VAL A 3 -2.91 4.14 24.53
C VAL A 3 -2.44 3.61 23.18
N ALA A 4 -2.47 2.28 23.00
CA ALA A 4 -2.23 1.68 21.70
C ALA A 4 -3.33 2.17 20.76
N VAL A 5 -2.99 3.03 19.81
CA VAL A 5 -3.91 3.41 18.74
C VAL A 5 -4.17 2.12 17.94
N PRO A 6 -5.44 1.69 17.78
CA PRO A 6 -5.74 0.50 16.99
C PRO A 6 -5.23 0.70 15.56
N ILE A 7 -4.53 -0.31 15.04
CA ILE A 7 -4.06 -0.31 13.66
C ILE A 7 -5.31 -0.38 12.78
N ASP A 8 -5.50 0.63 11.93
CA ASP A 8 -6.56 0.61 10.94
C ASP A 8 -6.12 -0.24 9.75
N VAL A 9 -6.91 -1.26 9.41
CA VAL A 9 -6.60 -2.20 8.33
C VAL A 9 -7.70 -2.14 7.29
N ARG A 10 -7.34 -1.74 6.08
CA ARG A 10 -8.23 -1.62 4.93
C ARG A 10 -7.84 -2.64 3.86
N VAL A 11 -8.83 -3.25 3.22
CA VAL A 11 -8.62 -4.28 2.21
C VAL A 11 -9.35 -3.91 0.93
N TYR A 12 -8.60 -3.82 -0.18
CA TYR A 12 -9.13 -3.57 -1.51
C TYR A 12 -8.97 -4.83 -2.36
N ARG A 13 -10.05 -5.25 -3.02
CA ARG A 13 -10.04 -6.40 -3.94
C ARG A 13 -10.65 -6.00 -5.26
N PHE A 14 -9.89 -6.15 -6.33
CA PHE A 14 -10.31 -5.74 -7.67
C PHE A 14 -9.62 -6.58 -8.75
N LYS A 15 -10.20 -6.58 -9.96
CA LYS A 15 -9.67 -7.31 -11.12
C LYS A 15 -9.48 -6.36 -12.30
N PRO A 16 -8.24 -5.96 -12.61
CA PRO A 16 -7.93 -5.23 -13.84
C PRO A 16 -8.02 -6.16 -15.06
N ASP A 17 -8.32 -5.62 -16.25
CA ASP A 17 -8.50 -6.43 -17.47
C ASP A 17 -7.28 -7.28 -17.84
N ASN A 18 -6.06 -6.74 -17.65
CA ASN A 18 -4.81 -7.37 -18.08
C ASN A 18 -3.90 -7.85 -16.94
N LEU A 19 -4.44 -7.99 -15.73
CA LEU A 19 -3.73 -8.49 -14.55
C LEU A 19 -4.62 -9.51 -13.82
N ASP A 20 -4.03 -10.37 -13.02
CA ASP A 20 -4.78 -11.26 -12.13
C ASP A 20 -5.53 -10.47 -11.05
N PRO A 21 -6.46 -11.10 -10.30
CA PRO A 21 -7.10 -10.44 -9.17
C PRO A 21 -6.05 -9.87 -8.21
N VAL A 22 -6.17 -8.57 -7.92
CA VAL A 22 -5.28 -7.87 -7.00
C VAL A 22 -5.98 -7.72 -5.67
N THR A 23 -5.29 -8.09 -4.59
CA THR A 23 -5.70 -7.76 -3.22
C THR A 23 -4.66 -6.84 -2.60
N VAL A 24 -5.10 -5.70 -2.08
CA VAL A 24 -4.25 -4.74 -1.38
C VAL A 24 -4.68 -4.65 0.07
N TYR A 25 -3.74 -4.85 0.97
CA TYR A 25 -3.89 -4.59 2.39
C TYR A 25 -3.16 -3.30 2.72
N VAL A 26 -3.87 -2.37 3.36
CA VAL A 26 -3.31 -1.14 3.90
C VAL A 26 -3.39 -1.22 5.41
N GLU A 27 -2.25 -1.15 6.08
CA GLU A 27 -2.15 -1.09 7.53
C GLU A 27 -1.68 0.31 7.91
N GLN A 28 -2.55 1.12 8.54
CA GLN A 28 -2.23 2.46 9.01
C GLN A 28 -1.92 2.42 10.51
N TYR A 29 -0.67 2.73 10.87
CA TYR A 29 -0.21 2.74 12.27
C TYR A 29 -0.30 4.13 12.91
N ALA A 30 -0.17 5.19 12.11
CA ALA A 30 -0.33 6.60 12.51
C ALA A 30 -0.69 7.45 11.26
N GLU A 31 -0.94 8.76 11.39
CA GLU A 31 -1.28 9.63 10.23
C GLU A 31 -0.31 9.49 9.04
N THR A 32 0.98 9.33 9.32
CA THR A 32 2.06 9.26 8.33
C THR A 32 2.87 7.96 8.38
N ALA A 33 2.45 6.97 9.18
CA ALA A 33 3.16 5.70 9.29
C ALA A 33 2.24 4.54 8.88
N SER A 34 2.69 3.75 7.90
CA SER A 34 1.82 2.75 7.27
C SER A 34 2.59 1.67 6.51
N ARG A 35 1.94 0.54 6.27
CA ARG A 35 2.41 -0.57 5.44
C ARG A 35 1.39 -0.86 4.36
N ILE A 36 1.88 -1.21 3.18
CA ILE A 36 1.08 -1.82 2.12
C ILE A 36 1.55 -3.25 1.88
N ILE A 37 0.61 -4.15 1.62
CA ILE A 37 0.87 -5.49 1.09
C ILE A 37 0.00 -5.67 -0.14
N ILE A 38 0.62 -5.90 -1.29
CA ILE A 38 -0.05 -6.12 -2.56
C ILE A 38 0.10 -7.59 -2.93
N HIS A 39 -0.99 -8.29 -3.18
CA HIS A 39 -1.02 -9.67 -3.64
C HIS A 39 -1.60 -9.78 -5.04
N CYS A 40 -0.91 -10.48 -5.95
CA CYS A 40 -1.33 -10.74 -7.32
C CYS A 40 -0.56 -11.95 -7.88
N TRP A 41 -1.23 -12.91 -8.55
CA TRP A 41 -0.66 -14.19 -9.02
C TRP A 41 0.27 -14.83 -7.98
N ASP A 42 -0.26 -15.35 -6.88
CA ASP A 42 0.50 -16.06 -5.80
C ASP A 42 1.77 -15.35 -5.27
N LYS A 43 1.94 -14.07 -5.60
CA LYS A 43 3.07 -13.24 -5.19
C LYS A 43 2.54 -12.12 -4.33
N ALA A 44 3.38 -11.72 -3.38
CA ALA A 44 3.12 -10.59 -2.54
C ALA A 44 4.33 -9.65 -2.50
N TRP A 45 4.06 -8.35 -2.53
CA TRP A 45 5.05 -7.29 -2.34
C TRP A 45 4.60 -6.44 -1.16
N ALA A 46 5.52 -6.19 -0.24
CA ALA A 46 5.25 -5.38 0.94
C ALA A 46 6.21 -4.21 1.00
N ALA A 47 5.69 -3.05 1.41
CA ALA A 47 6.49 -1.87 1.68
C ALA A 47 5.98 -1.21 2.96
N PHE A 48 6.91 -0.66 3.73
CA PHE A 48 6.63 0.03 4.98
C PHE A 48 7.26 1.41 4.96
N TRP A 49 6.49 2.40 5.41
CA TRP A 49 6.94 3.76 5.63
C TRP A 49 6.70 4.10 7.10
N GLY A 50 7.80 4.33 7.84
CA GLY A 50 7.71 4.86 9.21
C GLY A 50 7.31 6.34 9.26
N SER A 51 7.45 7.05 8.14
CA SER A 51 6.94 8.39 7.88
C SER A 51 6.77 8.56 6.36
N HIS A 52 5.65 9.16 5.92
CA HIS A 52 5.37 9.56 4.55
C HIS A 52 4.71 10.96 4.54
N ASP A 53 4.73 11.64 3.38
CA ASP A 53 4.43 13.07 3.31
C ASP A 53 2.93 13.43 3.37
N ASP A 54 2.05 12.45 3.16
CA ASP A 54 0.59 12.65 3.15
C ASP A 54 -0.11 12.07 4.37
N LYS A 55 -1.31 12.58 4.69
CA LYS A 55 -2.18 11.96 5.70
C LYS A 55 -2.91 10.77 5.09
N GLY A 56 -2.57 9.57 5.53
CA GLY A 56 -3.13 8.32 5.01
C GLY A 56 -2.36 7.78 3.80
N LEU A 57 -2.25 6.45 3.75
CA LEU A 57 -1.41 5.77 2.76
C LEU A 57 -1.95 5.90 1.33
N GLU A 58 -3.26 5.85 1.12
CA GLU A 58 -3.85 5.91 -0.22
C GLU A 58 -3.55 7.23 -0.91
N HIS A 59 -3.60 8.35 -0.17
CA HIS A 59 -3.24 9.67 -0.70
C HIS A 59 -1.76 9.72 -1.08
N PHE A 60 -0.89 9.21 -0.20
CA PHE A 60 0.54 9.07 -0.48
C PHE A 60 0.81 8.26 -1.76
N ILE A 61 0.19 7.09 -1.89
CA ILE A 61 0.37 6.20 -3.06
C ILE A 61 -0.10 6.88 -4.36
N LEU A 62 -1.20 7.65 -4.31
CA LEU A 62 -1.69 8.42 -5.47
C LEU A 62 -0.69 9.48 -5.92
N ASN A 63 -0.09 10.21 -4.98
CA ASN A 63 0.84 11.31 -5.26
C ASN A 63 2.26 10.83 -5.59
N ALA A 64 2.69 9.70 -5.04
CA ALA A 64 4.03 9.17 -5.25
C ALA A 64 4.27 8.72 -6.70
N HIS A 65 5.48 8.94 -7.21
CA HIS A 65 5.91 8.40 -8.50
C HIS A 65 5.97 6.87 -8.46
N ALA A 66 5.51 6.21 -9.52
CA ALA A 66 5.49 4.75 -9.59
C ALA A 66 6.89 4.13 -9.42
N ASP A 67 7.95 4.79 -9.92
CA ASP A 67 9.34 4.35 -9.78
C ASP A 67 9.81 4.32 -8.33
N TYR A 68 9.37 5.30 -7.53
CA TYR A 68 9.67 5.35 -6.10
C TYR A 68 9.00 4.17 -5.38
N LEU A 69 7.70 3.95 -5.64
CA LEU A 69 6.94 2.83 -5.05
C LEU A 69 7.53 1.48 -5.45
N LEU A 70 7.92 1.35 -6.72
CA LEU A 70 8.56 0.16 -7.26
C LEU A 70 9.87 -0.15 -6.53
N GLY A 71 10.69 0.86 -6.24
CA GLY A 71 11.92 0.69 -5.48
C GLY A 71 11.68 0.13 -4.07
N TYR A 72 10.67 0.64 -3.36
CA TYR A 72 10.28 0.14 -2.03
C TYR A 72 9.74 -1.29 -2.08
N LEU A 73 8.83 -1.58 -3.01
CA LEU A 73 8.19 -2.89 -3.13
C LEU A 73 9.13 -3.99 -3.63
N LEU A 74 10.23 -3.62 -4.30
CA LEU A 74 11.31 -4.53 -4.68
C LEU A 74 12.43 -4.63 -3.65
N GLN A 75 12.48 -3.79 -2.61
CA GLN A 75 13.62 -3.73 -1.69
C GLN A 75 13.87 -5.05 -0.93
N GLY A 76 12.81 -5.84 -0.68
CA GLY A 76 12.91 -7.17 -0.08
C GLY A 76 13.36 -8.28 -1.04
N TRP A 77 13.49 -7.99 -2.35
CA TRP A 77 13.89 -8.95 -3.36
C TRP A 77 15.40 -8.84 -3.54
N GLU A 78 16.12 -9.84 -3.04
CA GLU A 78 17.58 -9.83 -3.00
C GLU A 78 18.17 -9.60 -4.41
N HIS A 79 18.85 -8.46 -4.61
CA HIS A 79 19.48 -8.00 -5.86
C HIS A 79 20.43 -9.02 -6.53
N ARG A 80 20.77 -10.11 -5.84
CA ARG A 80 21.69 -11.16 -6.29
C ARG A 80 21.04 -12.22 -7.18
N LEU A 81 19.72 -12.36 -7.17
CA LEU A 81 19.03 -13.36 -7.97
C LEU A 81 18.62 -12.76 -9.32
N LEU A 82 19.55 -12.85 -10.28
CA LEU A 82 19.36 -12.59 -11.72
C LEU A 82 18.74 -11.23 -12.09
N LYS A 83 19.58 -10.26 -12.52
CA LYS A 83 19.17 -8.94 -13.02
C LYS A 83 17.99 -8.98 -14.03
N GLN A 84 17.93 -10.03 -14.85
CA GLN A 84 16.85 -10.22 -15.82
C GLN A 84 15.50 -10.48 -15.15
N TYR A 85 15.47 -11.28 -14.09
CA TYR A 85 14.26 -11.58 -13.34
C TYR A 85 13.70 -10.30 -12.69
N VAL A 86 14.57 -9.50 -12.06
CA VAL A 86 14.21 -8.18 -11.52
C VAL A 86 13.66 -7.25 -12.59
N LYS A 87 14.17 -7.30 -13.82
CA LYS A 87 13.64 -6.50 -14.94
C LYS A 87 12.22 -6.92 -15.32
N HIS A 88 11.96 -8.21 -15.50
CA HIS A 88 10.60 -8.68 -15.83
C HIS A 88 9.62 -8.41 -14.67
N GLU A 89 10.06 -8.67 -13.43
CA GLU A 89 9.26 -8.43 -12.24
C GLU A 89 8.92 -6.95 -12.09
N SER A 90 9.88 -6.06 -12.32
CA SER A 90 9.66 -4.62 -12.18
C SER A 90 8.65 -4.06 -13.19
N ILE A 91 8.60 -4.63 -14.41
CA ILE A 91 7.56 -4.29 -15.40
C ILE A 91 6.18 -4.77 -14.94
N TYR A 92 6.08 -6.00 -14.43
CA TYR A 92 4.82 -6.56 -13.95
C TYR A 92 4.30 -5.80 -12.72
N LEU A 93 5.16 -5.58 -11.72
CA LEU A 93 4.84 -4.84 -10.51
C LEU A 93 4.47 -3.38 -10.81
N ARG A 94 5.14 -2.72 -11.76
CA ARG A 94 4.73 -1.39 -12.21
C ARG A 94 3.27 -1.37 -12.69
N ARG A 95 2.86 -2.36 -13.51
CA ARG A 95 1.47 -2.45 -13.98
C ARG A 95 0.49 -2.64 -12.82
N ILE A 96 0.88 -3.42 -11.81
CA ILE A 96 0.08 -3.60 -10.60
C ILE A 96 -0.02 -2.28 -9.83
N ILE A 97 1.09 -1.56 -9.64
CA ILE A 97 1.10 -0.25 -8.95
C ILE A 97 0.15 0.72 -9.66
N GLU A 98 0.21 0.84 -10.98
CA GLU A 98 -0.70 1.72 -11.74
C GLU A 98 -2.18 1.30 -11.56
N ALA A 99 -2.45 0.00 -11.50
CA ALA A 99 -3.81 -0.49 -11.25
C ALA A 99 -4.28 -0.19 -9.82
N VAL A 100 -3.39 -0.28 -8.82
CA VAL A 100 -3.67 0.11 -7.42
C VAL A 100 -3.95 1.61 -7.34
N LYS A 101 -3.13 2.44 -7.99
CA LYS A 101 -3.36 3.89 -8.05
C LYS A 101 -4.70 4.22 -8.70
N ALA A 102 -5.02 3.57 -9.83
CA ALA A 102 -6.31 3.75 -10.49
C ALA A 102 -7.49 3.31 -9.59
N GLU A 103 -7.32 2.29 -8.78
CA GLU A 103 -8.35 1.84 -7.83
C GLU A 103 -8.54 2.82 -6.67
N PHE A 104 -7.45 3.32 -6.07
CA PHE A 104 -7.52 4.36 -5.04
C PHE A 104 -8.10 5.67 -5.58
N ALA A 105 -7.92 5.97 -6.86
CA ALA A 105 -8.53 7.15 -7.47
C ALA A 105 -10.06 7.04 -7.59
N LYS A 106 -10.62 5.82 -7.71
CA LYS A 106 -12.08 5.59 -7.72
C LYS A 106 -12.69 5.69 -6.33
N HIS A 107 -11.94 5.28 -5.32
CA HIS A 107 -12.32 5.34 -3.92
C HIS A 107 -11.43 6.37 -3.22
N PRO A 108 -11.69 7.67 -3.41
CA PRO A 108 -10.88 8.69 -2.77
C PRO A 108 -10.82 8.39 -1.27
N PRO A 109 -9.62 8.41 -0.66
CA PRO A 109 -9.49 8.08 0.74
C PRO A 109 -10.40 9.01 1.54
N GLU A 110 -11.41 8.44 2.20
CA GLU A 110 -12.12 9.18 3.23
C GLU A 110 -11.06 9.66 4.22
N SER A 111 -11.05 10.96 4.50
CA SER A 111 -10.14 11.54 5.48
C SER A 111 -10.29 10.74 6.77
N VAL A 112 -9.29 9.95 7.13
CA VAL A 112 -9.30 9.17 8.36
C VAL A 112 -9.44 10.14 9.52
N ASN A 113 -10.66 10.26 10.07
CA ASN A 113 -10.93 11.07 11.25
C ASN A 113 -10.34 10.32 12.46
N LEU A 114 -9.05 10.52 12.75
CA LEU A 114 -8.37 9.95 13.91
C LEU A 114 -8.77 10.62 15.26
N THR A 115 -9.97 11.19 15.34
CA THR A 115 -10.59 11.60 16.61
C THR A 115 -12.08 11.20 16.52
N LYS A 116 -12.64 10.39 17.41
CA LYS A 116 -12.62 10.47 18.88
C LYS A 116 -12.84 9.10 19.52
N SER A 117 -11.96 8.69 20.44
CA SER A 117 -12.38 7.86 21.56
C SER A 117 -13.04 8.78 22.59
N SER A 118 -14.26 9.21 22.30
CA SER A 118 -15.17 9.75 23.31
C SER A 118 -16.13 8.63 23.68
N ASP A 119 -16.03 8.19 24.93
CA ASP A 119 -17.10 7.62 25.73
C ASP A 119 -18.00 6.56 25.09
N GLN A 120 -17.77 5.30 25.47
CA GLN A 120 -18.86 4.34 25.66
C GLN A 120 -18.75 3.69 27.05
N GLN A 121 -19.63 4.16 27.94
CA GLN A 121 -20.39 3.41 28.96
C GLN A 121 -19.58 2.58 29.98
N VAL A 122 -19.47 3.06 31.23
CA VAL A 122 -20.40 2.81 32.36
C VAL A 122 -20.25 3.94 33.38
#